data_AF-A0A257TPI0-F1
#
_entry.id   AF-A0A257TPI0-F1
#
_cell.length_a   1.000
_cell.length_b   1.000
_cell.length_c   1.000
_cell.angle_alpha   90.00
_cell.angle_beta   90.00
_cell.angle_gamma   90.00
#
_symmetry.space_group_name_H-M   'P 1'
#
loop_
_entity.id
_entity.type
_entity.pdbx_description
1 polymer ?
#
loop_
_entity_poly.entity_id
_entity_poly.type
_entity_poly.pdbx_seq_one_letter_code
_entity_poly.pdbx_strand_id
1 'polypeptide(L)'
;MEELVRKIGECIERGKVNKLSPYPNEMQGQDGSDELTRQALDAGVGPENILQACNDGMRRIGDRFSRNEVFVPELLMAAKAMNAVMAHLKPYFQTGTVKA
;
A
#
# COMPACT_ATOMS: atom_id res chain seq x y z
N MET A 1 -1.96 -12.58 -9.65
CA MET A 1 -2.57 -11.24 -9.55
C MET A 1 -3.01 -10.94 -8.12
N GLU A 2 -3.78 -11.80 -7.46
CA GLU A 2 -4.15 -11.66 -6.04
C GLU A 2 -2.95 -11.58 -5.09
N GLU A 3 -1.87 -12.31 -5.39
CA GLU A 3 -0.60 -12.24 -4.64
C GLU A 3 0.02 -10.83 -4.59
N LEU A 4 -0.05 -10.05 -5.68
CA LEU A 4 0.50 -8.68 -5.70
C LEU A 4 -0.36 -7.75 -4.85
N VAL A 5 -1.68 -7.85 -5.00
CA VAL A 5 -2.67 -7.07 -4.23
C VAL A 5 -2.52 -7.34 -2.73
N ARG A 6 -2.35 -8.61 -2.34
CA ARG A 6 -2.09 -9.01 -0.96
C ARG A 6 -0.80 -8.39 -0.43
N LYS A 7 0.30 -8.48 -1.18
CA LYS A 7 1.60 -7.90 -0.80
C LYS A 7 1.54 -6.38 -0.67
N ILE A 8 0.79 -5.69 -1.53
CA ILE A 8 0.57 -4.24 -1.40
C ILE A 8 -0.09 -3.94 -0.04
N GLY A 9 -1.16 -4.65 0.31
CA GLY A 9 -1.83 -4.49 1.60
C GLY A 9 -0.93 -4.78 2.81
N GLU A 10 -0.06 -5.78 2.72
CA GLU A 10 0.95 -6.09 3.74
C GLU A 10 2.01 -4.96 3.85
N CYS A 11 2.46 -4.41 2.72
CA CYS A 11 3.36 -3.25 2.70
C CYS A 11 2.73 -2.01 3.33
N ILE A 12 1.44 -1.76 3.11
CA ILE A 12 0.72 -0.66 3.77
C ILE A 12 0.67 -0.88 5.27
N GLU A 13 0.27 -2.07 5.73
CA GLU A 13 0.21 -2.39 7.16
C GLU A 13 1.56 -2.25 7.86
N ARG A 14 2.64 -2.61 7.18
CA ARG A 14 4.02 -2.56 7.69
C ARG A 14 4.70 -1.19 7.48
N GLY A 15 4.10 -0.28 6.73
CA GLY A 15 4.68 1.02 6.39
C GLY A 15 5.85 0.99 5.40
N LYS A 16 5.94 -0.05 4.55
CA LYS A 16 6.98 -0.20 3.52
C LYS A 16 6.59 0.57 2.25
N VAL A 17 7.17 1.75 2.09
CA VAL A 17 6.87 2.65 0.96
C VAL A 17 7.53 2.21 -0.35
N ASN A 18 8.84 1.98 -0.32
CA ASN A 18 9.64 1.60 -1.49
C ASN A 18 10.89 0.82 -1.07
N LYS A 19 11.61 0.27 -2.05
CA LYS A 19 12.81 -0.54 -1.81
C LYS A 19 13.91 0.19 -1.07
N LEU A 20 14.05 1.49 -1.34
CA LEU A 20 15.05 2.39 -0.76
C LEU A 20 14.73 2.79 0.69
N SER A 21 13.47 2.67 1.12
CA SER A 21 13.06 2.98 2.48
C SER A 21 13.71 2.00 3.45
N PRO A 22 14.52 2.49 4.43
CA PRO A 22 15.12 1.63 5.45
C PRO A 22 14.07 1.09 6.43
N TYR A 23 12.87 1.69 6.45
CA TYR A 23 11.78 1.26 7.30
C TYR A 23 10.76 0.41 6.53
N PRO A 24 10.24 -0.67 7.14
CA PRO A 24 10.69 -1.28 8.39
C PRO A 24 12.01 -2.07 8.21
N ASN A 25 12.85 -2.12 9.24
CA ASN A 25 14.19 -2.76 9.21
C ASN A 25 14.13 -4.24 8.76
N GLU A 26 13.05 -4.95 9.10
CA GLU A 26 12.83 -6.36 8.70
C GLU A 26 12.61 -6.53 7.18
N MET A 27 12.16 -5.47 6.50
CA MET A 27 11.86 -5.47 5.06
C MET A 27 12.85 -4.62 4.26
N GLN A 28 14.07 -4.43 4.78
CA GLN A 28 15.11 -3.70 4.08
C GLN A 28 15.50 -4.42 2.78
N GLY A 29 15.50 -3.69 1.66
CA GLY A 29 15.80 -4.25 0.34
C GLY A 29 14.65 -5.00 -0.35
N GLN A 30 13.49 -5.15 0.28
CA GLN A 30 12.28 -5.68 -0.37
C GLN A 30 11.53 -4.58 -1.12
N ASP A 31 10.83 -4.96 -2.19
CA ASP A 31 9.95 -4.08 -2.96
C ASP A 31 8.81 -3.56 -2.06
N GLY A 32 8.49 -2.27 -2.16
CA GLY A 32 7.47 -1.62 -1.35
C GLY A 32 6.15 -1.42 -2.07
N SER A 33 5.25 -0.66 -1.44
CA SER A 33 3.94 -0.36 -2.00
C SER A 33 4.05 0.36 -3.35
N ASP A 34 5.09 1.16 -3.58
CA ASP A 34 5.36 1.87 -4.85
C ASP A 34 5.64 0.89 -6.01
N GLU A 35 6.64 0.03 -5.86
CA GLU A 35 7.04 -0.90 -6.93
C GLU A 35 5.99 -1.99 -7.16
N LEU A 36 5.39 -2.52 -6.09
CA LEU A 36 4.36 -3.53 -6.18
C LEU A 36 3.08 -3.01 -6.85
N THR A 37 2.72 -1.75 -6.61
CA THR A 37 1.57 -1.12 -7.29
C THR A 37 1.81 -1.02 -8.78
N ARG A 38 3.00 -0.58 -9.20
CA ARG A 38 3.35 -0.55 -10.62
C ARG A 38 3.28 -1.94 -11.24
N GLN A 39 3.87 -2.95 -10.59
CA GLN A 39 3.81 -4.34 -11.06
C GLN A 39 2.37 -4.87 -11.16
N ALA A 40 1.50 -4.50 -10.21
CA ALA A 40 0.10 -4.89 -10.25
C ALA A 40 -0.64 -4.24 -11.42
N LEU A 41 -0.44 -2.95 -11.65
CA LEU A 41 -1.03 -2.23 -12.79
C LEU A 41 -0.52 -2.78 -14.13
N ASP A 42 0.78 -3.05 -14.26
CA ASP A 42 1.39 -3.65 -15.45
C ASP A 42 0.85 -5.08 -15.70
N ALA A 43 0.52 -5.81 -14.64
CA ALA A 43 -0.13 -7.12 -14.71
C ALA A 43 -1.64 -7.05 -15.02
N GLY A 44 -2.19 -5.85 -15.26
CA GLY A 44 -3.61 -5.65 -15.57
C GLY A 44 -4.54 -5.70 -14.36
N VAL A 45 -4.01 -5.59 -13.14
CA VAL A 45 -4.84 -5.50 -11.93
C VAL A 45 -5.56 -4.15 -11.93
N GLY A 46 -6.88 -4.19 -11.76
CA GLY A 46 -7.70 -2.98 -11.66
C GLY A 46 -7.29 -2.09 -10.47
N PRO A 47 -7.25 -0.76 -10.65
CA PRO A 47 -6.88 0.18 -9.58
C PRO A 47 -7.80 0.09 -8.35
N GLU A 48 -9.06 -0.29 -8.53
CA GLU A 48 -10.01 -0.52 -7.44
C GLU A 48 -9.58 -1.67 -6.51
N ASN A 49 -9.08 -2.77 -7.06
CA ASN A 49 -8.62 -3.92 -6.26
C ASN A 49 -7.38 -3.55 -5.43
N ILE A 50 -6.49 -2.75 -6.01
CA ILE A 50 -5.32 -2.24 -5.30
C ILE A 50 -5.77 -1.31 -4.16
N LEU A 51 -6.72 -0.40 -4.42
CA LEU A 51 -7.26 0.50 -3.42
C LEU A 51 -7.93 -0.25 -2.27
N GLN A 52 -8.70 -1.30 -2.56
CA GLN A 52 -9.30 -2.16 -1.54
C GLN A 52 -8.24 -2.78 -0.63
N ALA A 53 -7.17 -3.34 -1.20
CA ALA A 53 -6.09 -3.91 -0.39
C ALA A 53 -5.34 -2.86 0.45
N CYS A 54 -5.19 -1.63 -0.05
CA CYS A 54 -4.65 -0.54 0.74
C CYS A 54 -5.55 -0.19 1.93
N ASN A 55 -6.87 -0.12 1.72
CA ASN A 55 -7.84 0.13 2.78
C ASN A 55 -7.82 -0.98 3.83
N ASP A 56 -7.72 -2.24 3.41
CA ASP A 56 -7.59 -3.38 4.32
C ASP A 56 -6.30 -3.31 5.14
N GLY A 57 -5.17 -2.94 4.51
CA GLY A 57 -3.90 -2.72 5.20
C GLY A 57 -3.99 -1.60 6.24
N MET A 58 -4.64 -0.49 5.87
CA MET A 58 -4.86 0.65 6.78
C MET A 58 -5.77 0.28 7.96
N ARG A 59 -6.81 -0.52 7.72
CA ARG A 59 -7.69 -1.01 8.77
C ARG A 59 -6.94 -1.90 9.76
N ARG A 60 -6.11 -2.83 9.26
CA ARG A 60 -5.30 -3.71 10.10
C ARG A 60 -4.35 -2.92 11.01
N ILE A 61 -3.65 -1.91 10.49
CA ILE A 61 -2.77 -1.10 11.34
C ILE A 61 -3.55 -0.20 12.31
N GLY A 62 -4.73 0.29 11.93
CA GLY A 62 -5.64 1.01 12.85
C GLY A 62 -6.14 0.13 13.99
N ASP A 63 -6.45 -1.15 13.72
CA ASP A 63 -6.83 -2.12 14.74
C ASP A 63 -5.65 -2.41 15.69
N ARG A 64 -4.43 -2.58 15.15
CA ARG A 64 -3.20 -2.74 15.94
C ARG A 64 -2.92 -1.52 16.82
N PHE A 65 -3.13 -0.31 16.29
CA PHE A 65 -2.97 0.93 17.03
C PHE A 65 -3.96 1.01 18.19
N SER A 66 -5.22 0.64 17.95
CA SER A 66 -6.26 0.57 18.97
C SER A 66 -5.94 -0.47 20.08
N ARG A 67 -5.13 -1.48 19.75
CA ARG A 67 -4.63 -2.50 20.68
C ARG A 67 -3.30 -2.12 21.36
N ASN A 68 -2.77 -0.92 21.12
CA ASN A 68 -1.44 -0.48 21.57
C ASN A 68 -0.28 -1.37 21.09
N GLU A 69 -0.43 -2.05 19.94
CA GLU A 69 0.64 -2.88 19.34
C GLU A 69 1.59 -2.06 18.46
N VAL A 70 1.16 -0.88 18.01
CA VAL A 70 1.92 0.04 17.14
C VAL A 70 1.73 1.48 17.64
N PHE A 71 2.64 2.38 17.28
CA PHE A 71 2.59 3.78 17.68
C PHE A 71 2.29 4.69 16.47
N VAL A 72 2.23 6.00 16.75
CA VAL A 72 1.99 7.03 15.72
C VAL A 72 3.01 6.98 14.57
N PRO A 73 4.32 6.74 14.79
CA PRO A 73 5.28 6.61 13.69
C PRO A 73 4.92 5.51 12.68
N GLU A 74 4.49 4.33 13.14
CA GLU A 74 4.06 3.23 12.28
C GLU A 74 2.87 3.65 11.40
N LEU A 75 1.87 4.32 12.00
CA LEU A 75 0.72 4.85 11.27
C LEU A 75 1.12 5.87 10.21
N LEU A 76 2.05 6.78 10.53
CA LEU A 76 2.56 7.76 9.57
C LEU A 76 3.28 7.09 8.41
N MET A 77 4.01 6.01 8.67
CA MET A 77 4.69 5.23 7.63
C MET A 77 3.70 4.48 6.74
N ALA A 78 2.64 3.89 7.31
CA ALA A 78 1.54 3.30 6.56
C ALA A 78 0.82 4.34 5.67
N ALA A 79 0.56 5.52 6.21
CA ALA A 79 -0.03 6.63 5.45
C ALA A 79 0.88 7.08 4.29
N LYS A 80 2.21 7.13 4.50
CA LYS A 80 3.17 7.41 3.41
C LYS A 80 3.15 6.32 2.34
N ALA A 81 3.07 5.06 2.73
CA ALA A 81 3.00 3.94 1.80
C ALA A 81 1.71 4.02 0.96
N MET A 82 0.59 4.40 1.58
CA MET A 82 -0.69 4.60 0.88
C MET A 82 -0.61 5.76 -0.12
N ASN A 83 0.02 6.88 0.27
CA ASN A 83 0.22 8.02 -0.63
C ASN A 83 1.04 7.66 -1.88
N ALA A 84 2.04 6.79 -1.75
CA ALA A 84 2.80 6.29 -2.89
C ALA A 84 1.92 5.49 -3.85
N VAL A 85 1.08 4.57 -3.34
CA VAL A 85 0.10 3.84 -4.16
C VAL A 85 -0.86 4.81 -4.86
N MET A 86 -1.43 5.76 -4.12
CA MET A 86 -2.37 6.73 -4.66
C MET A 86 -1.77 7.58 -5.77
N ALA A 87 -0.47 7.89 -5.71
CA ALA A 87 0.23 8.61 -6.79
C ALA A 87 0.19 7.82 -8.12
N HIS A 88 0.29 6.49 -8.07
CA HIS A 88 0.15 5.63 -9.25
C HIS A 88 -1.30 5.47 -9.69
N LEU A 89 -2.24 5.39 -8.75
CA LEU A 89 -3.66 5.18 -9.09
C LEU A 89 -4.34 6.44 -9.63
N LYS A 90 -3.89 7.63 -9.20
CA LYS A 90 -4.46 8.93 -9.59
C LYS A 90 -4.68 9.11 -11.10
N PRO A 91 -3.71 8.82 -12.00
CA PRO A 91 -3.95 8.91 -13.44
C PRO A 91 -5.06 7.97 -13.91
N TYR A 92 -5.15 6.74 -13.40
CA TYR A 92 -6.19 5.77 -13.81
C TYR A 92 -7.60 6.18 -13.38
N PHE A 93 -7.73 6.84 -12.22
CA PHE A 93 -9.00 7.39 -11.75
C PHE A 93 -9.42 8.63 -12.54
N GLN A 94 -8.48 9.49 -12.93
CA GLN A 94 -8.76 10.69 -13.72
C GLN A 94 -9.09 10.38 -15.20
N THR A 95 -8.55 9.29 -15.75
CA THR A 95 -8.84 8.85 -17.12
C THR A 95 -10.19 8.12 -17.27
N GLY A 96 -11.00 8.03 -16.20
CA GLY A 96 -12.42 7.67 -16.33
C GLY A 96 -12.72 6.18 -16.50
N THR A 97 -11.89 5.27 -15.98
CA THR A 97 -12.20 3.83 -15.98
C THR A 97 -13.08 3.40 -14.80
N VAL A 98 -13.37 4.29 -13.84
CA VAL A 98 -14.36 4.06 -12.79
C VAL A 98 -15.57 4.97 -13.00
N LYS A 99 -16.72 4.36 -13.25
CA LYS A 99 -18.01 5.05 -13.22
C LYS A 99 -18.39 5.30 -11.77
N ALA A 100 -18.77 6.55 -11.49
CA ALA A 100 -19.48 6.94 -10.27
C ALA A 100 -20.82 6.19 -10.15
#